data_AF-A0A562MBU5-F1
#
_entry.id   AF-A0A562MBU5-F1
#
_cell.length_a   1.000
_cell.length_b   1.000
_cell.length_c   1.000
_cell.angle_alpha   90.00
_cell.angle_beta   90.00
_cell.angle_gamma   90.00
#
_symmetry.space_group_name_H-M   'P 1'
#
loop_
_entity.id
_entity.type
_entity.pdbx_description
1 polymer ?
#
loop_
_entity_poly.entity_id
_entity_poly.type
_entity_poly.pdbx_seq_one_letter_code
_entity_poly.pdbx_strand_id
1 'polypeptide(L)' 'VVFDLEFAGIQKDPWGNTKAGFIVEGKIKRSEFGLNWNAALETGGVMVSDDVKFSADIQFIKAQ' A
#
# COMPACT_ATOMS: atom_id res chain seq x y z
N VAL A 1 -3.85 9.80 6.10
CA VAL A 1 -3.43 8.47 5.60
C VAL A 1 -3.18 7.55 6.78
N VAL A 2 -3.75 6.34 6.77
CA VAL A 2 -3.51 5.29 7.77
C VAL A 2 -2.96 4.06 7.05
N PHE A 3 -1.93 3.46 7.62
CA PHE A 3 -1.26 2.26 7.11
C PHE A 3 -1.44 1.14 8.13
N ASP A 4 -1.96 0.01 7.68
CA ASP A 4 -1.98 -1.23 8.43
C ASP A 4 -0.72 -2.01 8.08
N LEU A 5 0.08 -2.34 9.10
CA LEU A 5 1.36 -3.00 8.93
C LEU A 5 1.35 -4.33 9.67
N GLU A 6 1.59 -5.42 8.92
CA GLU A 6 1.77 -6.76 9.46
C GLU A 6 3.23 -7.17 9.35
N PHE A 7 3.79 -7.61 10.47
CA PHE A 7 5.14 -8.15 10.49
C PHE A 7 5.10 -9.65 10.14
N ALA A 8 5.54 -9.98 8.92
CA ALA A 8 5.55 -11.35 8.40
C ALA A 8 6.71 -12.20 8.97
N GLY A 9 7.61 -11.60 9.75
CA GLY A 9 8.69 -12.30 10.46
C GLY A 9 10.09 -12.02 9.92
N ILE A 10 11.08 -12.60 10.62
CA ILE A 10 12.49 -12.61 10.21
C ILE A 10 12.91 -14.03 9.87
N GLN A 11 13.58 -14.21 8.74
CA GLN A 11 14.11 -15.48 8.27
C GLN A 11 15.54 -15.33 7.75
N LYS A 12 16.32 -16.41 7.84
CA LYS A 12 17.62 -16.49 7.17
C LYS A 12 17.43 -17.11 5.80
N ASP A 13 17.97 -16.47 4.76
CA ASP A 13 17.99 -17.05 3.43
C ASP A 13 19.10 -18.13 3.30
N PRO A 14 19.08 -18.96 2.25
CA PRO A 14 20.11 -19.99 2.02
C PRO A 14 21.54 -19.46 1.87
N TRP A 15 21.71 -18.15 1.66
CA TRP A 15 23.00 -17.47 1.51
C TRP A 15 23.49 -16.86 2.83
N GLY A 16 22.76 -17.07 3.94
CA GLY A 16 23.12 -16.60 5.27
C GLY A 16 22.66 -15.16 5.60
N ASN A 17 21.97 -14.49 4.68
CA ASN A 17 21.46 -13.14 4.93
C ASN A 17 20.23 -13.21 5.83
N THR A 18 20.14 -12.28 6.77
CA THR A 18 18.93 -12.10 7.58
C THR A 18 17.96 -11.21 6.82
N LYS A 19 16.74 -11.69 6.60
CA LYS A 19 15.68 -10.97 5.91
C LYS A 19 14.49 -10.72 6.83
N ALA A 20 13.87 -9.55 6.73
CA ALA A 20 12.64 -9.20 7.43
C ALA A 20 11.53 -8.92 6.42
N GLY A 21 10.36 -9.53 6.62
CA GLY A 21 9.19 -9.35 5.77
C GLY A 21 8.13 -8.48 6.45
N PHE A 22 7.49 -7.62 5.66
CA PHE A 22 6.40 -6.76 6.08
C PHE A 22 5.32 -6.75 5.00
N ILE A 23 4.07 -6.79 5.42
CA ILE A 23 2.92 -6.56 4.56
C ILE A 23 2.34 -5.22 4.99
N VAL A 24 2.13 -4.32 4.04
CA VAL A 24 1.57 -2.99 4.28
C VAL A 24 0.32 -2.84 3.45
N GLU A 25 -0.80 -2.62 4.11
CA GLU A 25 -2.07 -2.32 3.47
C GLU A 25 -2.55 -0.94 3.89
N GLY A 26 -3.42 -0.35 3.07
CA GLY A 26 -4.06 0.88 3.48
C GLY A 26 -4.92 1.51 2.41
N LYS A 27 -5.40 2.70 2.73
CA LYS A 27 -6.24 3.50 1.86
C LYS A 27 -5.80 4.96 1.88
N ILE A 28 -5.68 5.53 0.69
CA ILE A 28 -5.45 6.96 0.48
C ILE A 28 -6.62 7.57 -0.29
N LYS A 29 -6.80 8.89 -0.17
CA LYS A 29 -7.73 9.66 -1.01
C LYS A 29 -6.95 10.31 -2.13
N ARG A 30 -7.29 10.04 -3.38
CA ARG A 30 -6.56 10.61 -4.54
C ARG A 30 -6.71 12.14 -4.61
N SER A 31 -7.81 12.69 -4.11
CA SER A 31 -8.03 14.13 -4.00
C SER A 31 -6.97 14.86 -3.16
N GLU A 32 -6.46 14.22 -2.10
CA GLU A 32 -5.37 14.77 -1.26
C GLU A 32 -4.04 14.90 -2.02
N PHE A 33 -3.87 14.15 -3.11
CA PHE A 33 -2.70 14.17 -3.98
C PHE A 33 -2.91 15.04 -5.24
N GLY A 34 -3.95 15.86 -5.27
CA GLY A 34 -4.26 16.74 -6.40
C GLY A 34 -4.91 16.05 -7.60
N LEU A 35 -5.21 14.74 -7.50
CA LEU A 35 -5.90 13.99 -8.54
C LEU A 35 -7.41 14.21 -8.40
N ASN A 36 -7.90 15.33 -8.91
CA ASN A 36 -9.32 15.74 -8.76
C ASN A 36 -10.19 15.49 -10.00
N TRP A 37 -9.62 14.99 -11.10
CA TRP A 37 -10.41 14.68 -12.30
C TRP A 37 -11.48 13.63 -11.97
N ASN A 38 -12.72 13.93 -12.33
CA ASN A 38 -13.84 13.02 -12.18
C ASN A 38 -14.96 13.43 -13.14
N ALA A 39 -15.73 12.46 -13.61
CA ALA A 39 -16.95 12.72 -14.36
C ALA A 39 -18.15 12.33 -13.48
N ALA A 40 -19.19 13.17 -13.47
CA ALA A 40 -20.45 12.80 -12.83
C ALA A 40 -21.16 11.73 -13.68
N LEU A 41 -21.71 10.70 -13.03
CA LEU A 41 -22.50 9.68 -13.71
C LEU A 41 -23.97 10.13 -13.82
N GLU A 42 -24.66 9.74 -14.90
CA GLU A 42 -26.07 10.11 -15.14
C GLU A 42 -27.03 9.59 -14.06
N THR A 43 -26.64 8.53 -13.34
CA THR A 43 -27.39 7.92 -12.24
C THR A 43 -27.08 8.52 -10.86
N GLY A 44 -26.27 9.58 -10.82
CA GLY A 44 -25.74 10.16 -9.58
C GLY A 44 -24.45 9.48 -9.10
N GLY A 45 -23.60 10.25 -8.44
CA GLY A 45 -22.28 9.80 -7.98
C GLY A 45 -21.15 10.15 -8.96
N VAL A 46 -20.01 9.50 -8.77
CA VAL A 46 -18.76 9.80 -9.47
C VAL A 46 -18.22 8.59 -10.24
N MET A 47 -17.62 8.83 -11.41
CA MET A 47 -17.04 7.78 -12.26
C MET A 47 -15.86 7.08 -11.59
N VAL A 48 -15.04 7.82 -10.84
CA VAL A 48 -13.84 7.28 -10.17
C VAL A 48 -13.92 7.54 -8.67
N SER A 49 -13.84 6.47 -7.89
CA SER A 49 -13.73 6.51 -6.43
C SER A 49 -12.61 7.45 -5.97
N ASP A 50 -12.85 8.21 -4.92
CA ASP A 50 -11.78 9.00 -4.29
C ASP A 50 -10.83 8.11 -3.48
N ASP A 51 -11.36 7.02 -2.93
CA ASP A 51 -10.60 6.05 -2.16
C ASP A 51 -9.78 5.13 -3.08
N VAL A 52 -8.47 5.11 -2.86
CA VAL A 52 -7.51 4.20 -3.48
C VAL A 52 -6.97 3.26 -2.40
N LYS A 53 -7.26 1.97 -2.54
CA LYS A 53 -6.68 0.92 -1.70
C LYS A 53 -5.34 0.49 -2.29
N PHE A 54 -4.35 0.26 -1.45
CA PHE A 54 -3.06 -0.28 -1.85
C PHE A 54 -2.64 -1.40 -0.89
N SER A 55 -1.82 -2.31 -1.42
CA SER A 55 -1.20 -3.41 -0.68
C SER A 55 0.23 -3.55 -1.21
N ALA A 56 1.19 -3.73 -0.31
CA ALA A 56 2.60 -3.83 -0.62
C ALA A 56 3.27 -4.90 0.25
N ASP A 57 3.89 -5.87 -0.41
CA ASP A 57 4.70 -6.91 0.22
C ASP A 57 6.17 -6.51 0.11
N ILE A 58 6.79 -6.24 1.26
CA ILE A 58 8.13 -5.64 1.32
C ILE A 58 9.07 -6.57 2.08
N GLN A 59 10.26 -6.81 1.51
CA GLN A 59 11.32 -7.56 2.14
C GLN A 59 12.59 -6.73 2.26
N PHE A 60 13.16 -6.68 3.47
CA PHE A 60 14.44 -6.03 3.74
C PHE A 60 15.53 -7.06 4.01
N ILE A 61 16.76 -6.76 3.59
CA ILE A 61 17.96 -7.51 3.96
C ILE A 61 18.69 -6.71 5.02
N LYS A 62 19.14 -7.36 6.10
CA LYS A 62 19.96 -6.73 7.13
C LYS A 62 21.24 -6.19 6.49
N ALA A 63 21.43 -4.88 6.56
CA ALA A 63 22.68 -4.24 6.14
C ALA A 63 23.85 -4.78 6.99
N GLN A 64 24.98 -5.01 6.32
CA GLN A 64 26.17 -5.62 6.90
C GLN A 64 26.89 -4.66 7.86
#